data_AF-A0A8K0CSX0-F1
#
_entry.id   AF-A0A8K0CSX0-F1
#
_cell.length_a   1.000
_cell.length_b   1.000
_cell.length_c   1.000
_cell.angle_alpha   90.00
_cell.angle_beta   90.00
_cell.angle_gamma   90.00
#
_symmetry.space_group_name_H-M   'P 1'
#
loop_
_entity.id
_entity.type
_entity.pdbx_description
1 polymer ?
#
loop_
_entity_poly.entity_id
_entity_poly.type
_entity_poly.pdbx_seq_one_letter_code
_entity_poly.pdbx_strand_id
1 'polypeptide(L)'
;MSTKAIFDENAIQQKPNNNIYIVSDNISTDDMDIEIRPINETGRNVRHRSASQTLVACASEHANITATLRVKEEVFSRMASDENGFVARRDSLIRHFGEFCLKKHKRAQIAHACANKMRECSRLLIEMRRRIGNSKFSFFEMLSPVLFDDVVMSAKAISGYDGEKKTYQAPSLALHLGTTLQQVCELTTHLLLKTSPEFKCDNLEERLKQVKRFRFLVQSQWSNKVSSLALKNLVERKWNKPVILPLTKDVIKFRSDILECANRSVALLKKENTDAKAFKKLVDASLAFTILFNRRRIGDVQYVENESYLRDFSASNQTEFLELLTESERTLTSSYKRVVAGGKGSRAIVILFPPNVQEYINLLLEIRNKTGI
;
A
#
# COMPACT_ATOMS: atom_id res chain seq x y z
N MET A 1 -1.17 51.53 40.34
CA MET A 1 -1.15 50.30 41.17
C MET A 1 -1.11 49.12 40.21
N SER A 2 0.09 48.61 39.91
CA SER A 2 0.63 47.31 40.37
C SER A 2 0.09 46.13 39.53
N THR A 3 0.84 45.18 38.97
CA THR A 3 2.26 44.82 38.91
C THR A 3 2.43 43.80 37.75
N LYS A 4 3.65 43.64 37.22
CA LYS A 4 4.12 42.56 36.30
C LYS A 4 3.91 41.13 36.84
N ALA A 5 3.82 40.13 35.94
CA ALA A 5 4.58 38.84 35.91
C ALA A 5 4.02 37.93 34.76
N ILE A 6 4.76 37.59 33.70
CA ILE A 6 5.75 36.49 33.50
C ILE A 6 5.10 35.11 33.26
N PHE A 7 5.37 34.58 32.05
CA PHE A 7 5.49 33.20 31.54
C PHE A 7 4.84 32.02 32.30
N ASP A 8 4.14 31.16 31.54
CA ASP A 8 4.55 29.74 31.50
C ASP A 8 4.22 29.06 30.16
N GLU A 9 5.11 28.18 29.75
CA GLU A 9 5.13 27.42 28.49
C GLU A 9 4.23 26.18 28.53
N ASN A 10 4.00 25.59 27.35
CA ASN A 10 3.71 24.17 27.11
C ASN A 10 2.36 23.59 27.58
N ALA A 11 1.43 23.51 26.62
CA ALA A 11 0.42 22.46 26.60
C ALA A 11 0.14 21.98 25.16
N ILE A 12 1.16 21.40 24.52
CA ILE A 12 0.93 20.51 23.37
C ILE A 12 0.43 19.19 23.94
N GLN A 13 -0.88 18.99 23.95
CA GLN A 13 -1.49 17.68 24.17
C GLN A 13 -1.06 16.74 23.03
N GLN A 14 -0.01 15.95 23.25
CA GLN A 14 0.30 14.77 22.46
C GLN A 14 -0.81 13.74 22.65
N LYS A 15 -1.61 13.50 21.61
CA LYS A 15 -2.41 12.28 21.50
C LYS A 15 -1.47 11.12 21.17
N PRO A 16 -1.43 10.03 21.95
CA PRO A 16 -0.68 8.84 21.57
C PRO A 16 -1.37 8.18 20.37
N ASN A 17 -0.65 8.12 19.26
CA ASN A 17 -1.13 7.59 17.99
C ASN A 17 -0.98 6.05 18.00
N ASN A 18 -1.95 5.35 18.58
CA ASN A 18 -1.87 3.94 18.96
C ASN A 18 -2.09 2.91 17.83
N ASN A 19 -1.88 3.28 16.56
CA ASN A 19 -2.10 2.38 15.43
C ASN A 19 -0.79 1.80 14.89
N ILE A 20 -0.46 0.57 15.30
CA ILE A 20 0.64 -0.24 14.73
C ILE A 20 0.06 -1.56 14.21
N TYR A 21 0.12 -1.72 12.89
CA TYR A 21 -0.34 -2.91 12.16
C TYR A 21 0.66 -4.06 12.30
N ILE A 22 0.16 -5.30 12.39
CA ILE A 22 0.96 -6.51 12.25
C ILE A 22 1.38 -6.61 10.78
N VAL A 23 2.62 -6.21 10.46
CA VAL A 23 3.19 -6.34 9.11
C VAL A 23 4.19 -7.50 9.14
N SER A 24 3.83 -8.62 8.52
CA SER A 24 4.84 -9.58 8.06
C SER A 24 5.39 -9.07 6.72
N ASP A 25 6.57 -8.44 6.76
CA ASP A 25 7.29 -8.11 5.54
C ASP A 25 7.69 -9.40 4.83
N ASN A 26 7.15 -9.64 3.63
CA ASN A 26 7.59 -10.69 2.72
C ASN A 26 9.08 -10.48 2.39
N ILE A 27 9.93 -11.38 2.87
CA ILE A 27 11.33 -11.47 2.46
C ILE A 27 11.47 -12.80 1.71
N SER A 28 11.78 -12.73 0.41
CA SER A 28 12.25 -13.88 -0.35
C SER A 28 13.55 -14.37 0.27
N THR A 29 13.61 -15.65 0.59
CA THR A 29 14.86 -16.33 0.91
C THR A 29 15.68 -16.44 -0.37
N ASP A 30 16.66 -15.55 -0.51
CA ASP A 30 17.95 -15.82 -1.14
C ASP A 30 18.90 -14.71 -0.65
N ASP A 31 19.96 -15.14 0.04
CA ASP A 31 21.14 -14.41 0.55
C ASP A 31 20.99 -12.93 0.91
N MET A 32 21.01 -12.60 2.21
CA MET A 32 21.36 -11.25 2.65
C MET A 32 22.05 -11.21 4.01
N ASP A 33 23.23 -10.57 3.99
CA ASP A 33 23.77 -9.80 5.10
C ASP A 33 22.67 -8.98 5.79
N ILE A 34 22.52 -9.18 7.10
CA ILE A 34 21.52 -8.50 7.91
C ILE A 34 22.01 -7.07 8.15
N GLU A 35 21.66 -6.17 7.25
CA GLU A 35 21.88 -4.74 7.41
C GLU A 35 20.91 -4.20 8.50
N ILE A 36 21.40 -4.05 9.73
CA ILE A 36 20.65 -3.45 10.85
C ILE A 36 20.35 -1.99 10.50
N ARG A 37 19.07 -1.65 10.31
CA ARG A 37 18.64 -0.29 9.97
C ARG A 37 18.28 0.48 11.24
N PRO A 38 18.76 1.73 11.40
CA PRO A 38 18.44 2.53 12.56
C PRO A 38 16.95 2.89 12.57
N ILE A 39 16.38 2.87 13.77
CA ILE A 39 14.97 3.11 14.06
C ILE A 39 14.86 4.54 14.62
N ASN A 40 13.92 5.34 14.14
CA ASN A 40 13.68 6.69 14.71
C ASN A 40 12.87 6.61 16.01
N GLU A 41 12.72 7.74 16.70
CA GLU A 41 11.93 7.92 17.95
C GLU A 41 10.46 7.45 17.84
N THR A 42 9.97 7.15 16.64
CA THR A 42 8.62 6.63 16.37
C THR A 42 8.58 5.13 16.02
N GLY A 43 9.68 4.40 16.22
CA GLY A 43 9.74 2.95 15.97
C GLY A 43 9.81 2.56 14.48
N ARG A 44 10.07 3.50 13.56
CA ARG A 44 10.13 3.22 12.11
C ARG A 44 11.56 3.11 11.60
N ASN A 45 11.81 2.10 10.76
CA ASN A 45 13.06 1.95 10.02
C ASN A 45 13.38 3.20 9.18
N VAL A 46 14.49 3.86 9.49
CA VAL A 46 14.96 5.05 8.79
C VAL A 46 15.70 4.63 7.52
N ARG A 47 15.05 4.80 6.38
CA ARG A 47 15.73 4.67 5.09
C ARG A 47 16.47 5.97 4.78
N HIS A 48 17.71 6.12 5.25
CA HIS A 48 18.52 7.34 5.07
C HIS A 48 18.56 7.83 3.62
N ARG A 49 18.66 6.92 2.64
CA ARG A 49 18.62 7.28 1.20
C ARG A 49 17.27 7.85 0.77
N SER A 50 16.16 7.33 1.31
CA SER A 50 14.80 7.82 1.03
C SER A 50 14.57 9.19 1.66
N ALA A 51 15.05 9.38 2.89
CA ALA A 51 15.00 10.65 3.59
C ALA A 51 15.81 11.72 2.83
N SER A 52 17.05 11.40 2.44
CA SER A 52 17.91 12.29 1.65
C SER A 52 17.26 12.68 0.31
N GLN A 53 16.75 11.71 -0.46
CA GLN A 53 16.03 12.00 -1.72
C GLN A 53 14.79 12.86 -1.49
N THR A 54 14.05 12.62 -0.40
CA THR A 54 12.89 13.42 -0.02
C THR A 54 13.30 14.86 0.30
N LEU A 55 14.39 15.07 1.03
CA LEU A 55 14.92 16.41 1.32
C LEU A 55 15.28 17.14 0.03
N VAL A 56 16.05 16.51 -0.87
CA VAL A 56 16.44 17.11 -2.16
C VAL A 56 15.23 17.43 -3.03
N ALA A 57 14.26 16.52 -3.12
CA ALA A 57 13.05 16.75 -3.91
C ALA A 57 12.16 17.88 -3.34
N CYS A 58 12.07 17.96 -2.01
CA CYS A 58 11.29 18.98 -1.30
C CYS A 58 11.99 20.34 -1.19
N ALA A 59 13.30 20.44 -1.48
CA ALA A 59 14.07 21.69 -1.38
C ALA A 59 13.87 22.66 -2.56
N SER A 60 13.08 22.27 -3.57
CA SER A 60 12.75 23.11 -4.73
C SER A 60 11.76 24.25 -4.40
N GLU A 61 11.58 25.21 -5.32
CA GLU A 61 10.80 26.46 -5.20
C GLU A 61 9.34 26.32 -4.68
N HIS A 62 8.79 25.11 -4.61
CA HIS A 62 7.46 24.79 -4.06
C HIS A 62 7.50 24.02 -2.71
N ALA A 63 8.58 24.20 -1.94
CA ALA A 63 8.80 23.54 -0.65
C ALA A 63 7.62 23.66 0.33
N ASN A 64 6.97 24.83 0.37
CA ASN A 64 5.89 25.12 1.32
C ASN A 64 4.63 24.27 1.11
N ILE A 65 4.22 24.03 -0.15
CA ILE A 65 3.02 23.21 -0.44
C ILE A 65 3.37 21.73 -0.33
N THR A 66 4.57 21.35 -0.78
CA THR A 66 5.09 19.98 -0.63
C THR A 66 5.20 19.55 0.83
N ALA A 67 5.51 20.48 1.74
CA ALA A 67 5.55 20.23 3.17
C ALA A 67 4.16 19.91 3.77
N THR A 68 3.08 20.40 3.16
CA THR A 68 1.69 20.19 3.66
C THR A 68 1.03 18.89 3.17
N LEU A 69 1.63 18.20 2.19
CA LEU A 69 1.01 17.02 1.60
C LEU A 69 1.24 15.78 2.48
N ARG A 70 0.17 15.04 2.81
CA ARG A 70 0.24 13.77 3.56
C ARG A 70 1.10 12.73 2.85
N VAL A 71 1.19 12.83 1.52
CA VAL A 71 2.06 11.98 0.69
C VAL A 71 3.53 11.98 1.14
N LYS A 72 4.03 13.10 1.69
CA LYS A 72 5.42 13.22 2.16
C LYS A 72 5.69 12.29 3.34
N GLU A 73 4.78 12.27 4.32
CA GLU A 73 4.93 11.48 5.54
C GLU A 73 4.57 10.01 5.31
N GLU A 74 3.45 9.77 4.61
CA GLU A 74 2.87 8.44 4.48
C GLU A 74 3.47 7.63 3.33
N VAL A 75 3.90 8.25 2.23
CA VAL A 75 4.26 7.51 1.00
C VAL A 75 5.75 7.53 0.72
N PHE A 76 6.42 8.68 0.87
CA PHE A 76 7.83 8.81 0.47
C PHE A 76 8.77 7.93 1.28
N SER A 77 8.51 7.78 2.58
CA SER A 77 9.27 6.89 3.48
C SER A 77 9.21 5.42 3.03
N ARG A 78 8.06 4.98 2.50
CA ARG A 78 7.81 3.60 2.05
C ARG A 78 8.30 3.33 0.63
N MET A 79 8.40 4.37 -0.19
CA MET A 79 8.86 4.29 -1.58
C MET A 79 10.35 3.91 -1.67
N ALA A 80 10.71 3.14 -2.69
CA ALA A 80 12.11 2.78 -2.95
C ALA A 80 12.96 4.03 -3.27
N SER A 81 14.27 3.94 -3.05
CA SER A 81 15.23 5.01 -3.31
C SER A 81 15.89 4.89 -4.70
N ASP A 82 15.15 4.41 -5.69
CA ASP A 82 15.59 4.29 -7.08
C ASP A 82 15.28 5.56 -7.88
N GLU A 83 15.74 5.62 -9.13
CA GLU A 83 15.48 6.74 -10.04
C GLU A 83 13.98 7.03 -10.18
N ASN A 84 13.16 5.98 -10.31
CA ASN A 84 11.70 6.12 -10.37
C ASN A 84 11.14 6.79 -9.12
N GLY A 85 11.61 6.39 -7.94
CA GLY A 85 11.21 7.00 -6.69
C GLY A 85 11.68 8.46 -6.57
N PHE A 86 12.86 8.79 -7.07
CA PHE A 86 13.36 10.17 -7.07
C PHE A 86 12.51 11.07 -7.98
N VAL A 87 12.23 10.63 -9.21
CA VAL A 87 11.37 11.36 -10.15
C VAL A 87 9.96 11.54 -9.59
N ALA A 88 9.40 10.50 -8.94
CA ALA A 88 8.09 10.55 -8.30
C ALA A 88 7.99 11.63 -7.21
N ARG A 89 9.05 11.78 -6.41
CA ARG A 89 9.11 12.77 -5.34
C ARG A 89 9.30 14.19 -5.88
N ARG A 90 9.99 14.33 -7.02
CA ARG A 90 10.35 15.64 -7.59
C ARG A 90 9.23 16.26 -8.43
N ASP A 91 8.53 15.46 -9.26
CA ASP A 91 7.53 16.01 -10.19
C ASP A 91 6.26 16.49 -9.47
N SER A 92 5.90 17.75 -9.69
CA SER A 92 4.78 18.41 -8.99
C SER A 92 3.44 17.73 -9.22
N LEU A 93 3.15 17.30 -10.45
CA LEU A 93 1.87 16.68 -10.76
C LEU A 93 1.78 15.25 -10.21
N ILE A 94 2.89 14.50 -10.24
CA ILE A 94 2.96 13.16 -9.64
C ILE A 94 2.74 13.24 -8.12
N ARG A 95 3.30 14.24 -7.43
CA ARG A 95 3.06 14.49 -6.00
C ARG A 95 1.57 14.69 -5.70
N HIS A 96 0.91 15.57 -6.44
CA HIS A 96 -0.52 15.83 -6.30
C HIS A 96 -1.36 14.59 -6.61
N PHE A 97 -0.94 13.78 -7.59
CA PHE A 97 -1.61 12.52 -7.90
C PHE A 97 -1.49 11.50 -6.75
N GLY A 98 -0.35 11.47 -6.07
CA GLY A 98 -0.17 10.69 -4.85
C GLY A 98 -1.15 11.12 -3.75
N GLU A 99 -1.26 12.43 -3.50
CA GLU A 99 -2.21 12.98 -2.53
C GLU A 99 -3.67 12.65 -2.89
N PHE A 100 -4.04 12.78 -4.16
CA PHE A 100 -5.36 12.38 -4.66
C PHE A 100 -5.65 10.90 -4.41
N CYS A 101 -4.67 10.03 -4.63
CA CYS A 101 -4.79 8.60 -4.35
C CYS A 101 -4.99 8.30 -2.85
N LEU A 102 -4.34 9.05 -1.95
CA LEU A 102 -4.52 8.88 -0.51
C LEU A 102 -5.91 9.30 -0.05
N LYS A 103 -6.42 10.45 -0.51
CA LYS A 103 -7.73 10.98 -0.10
C LYS A 103 -8.89 10.03 -0.38
N LYS A 104 -8.77 9.19 -1.41
CA LYS A 104 -9.81 8.21 -1.79
C LYS A 104 -9.97 7.07 -0.78
N HIS A 105 -8.99 6.82 0.09
CA HIS A 105 -8.95 5.61 0.92
C HIS A 105 -8.69 5.92 2.40
N LYS A 106 -9.43 5.23 3.29
CA LYS A 106 -9.31 5.40 4.74
C LYS A 106 -8.13 4.62 5.38
N ARG A 107 -7.66 3.55 4.73
CA ARG A 107 -6.69 2.60 5.32
C ARG A 107 -5.25 3.01 5.00
N ALA A 108 -4.35 3.00 5.98
CA ALA A 108 -2.94 3.36 5.83
C ALA A 108 -2.18 2.52 4.77
N GLN A 109 -2.63 1.30 4.51
CA GLN A 109 -2.04 0.36 3.55
C GLN A 109 -2.07 0.88 2.10
N ILE A 110 -2.98 1.82 1.81
CA ILE A 110 -3.05 2.45 0.50
C ILE A 110 -1.74 3.16 0.14
N ALA A 111 -0.91 3.52 1.13
CA ALA A 111 0.38 4.15 0.89
C ALA A 111 1.28 3.33 -0.05
N HIS A 112 1.27 1.99 0.04
CA HIS A 112 2.04 1.13 -0.87
C HIS A 112 1.48 1.14 -2.29
N ALA A 113 0.16 1.04 -2.43
CA ALA A 113 -0.50 1.11 -3.73
C ALA A 113 -0.32 2.50 -4.37
N CYS A 114 -0.38 3.56 -3.57
CA CYS A 114 -0.10 4.93 -3.96
C CYS A 114 1.36 5.08 -4.43
N ALA A 115 2.34 4.58 -3.66
CA ALA A 115 3.74 4.59 -4.04
C ALA A 115 3.96 3.90 -5.40
N ASN A 116 3.32 2.74 -5.63
CA ASN A 116 3.42 2.03 -6.90
C ASN A 116 2.85 2.85 -8.05
N LYS A 117 1.66 3.43 -7.91
CA LYS A 117 1.07 4.30 -8.94
C LYS A 117 1.93 5.52 -9.27
N MET A 118 2.50 6.18 -8.26
CA MET A 118 3.42 7.30 -8.47
C MET A 118 4.69 6.85 -9.23
N ARG A 119 5.22 5.67 -8.91
CA ARG A 119 6.38 5.09 -9.61
C ARG A 119 6.03 4.68 -11.04
N GLU A 120 4.83 4.18 -11.31
CA GLU A 120 4.36 3.91 -12.68
C GLU A 120 4.31 5.18 -13.53
N CYS A 121 3.77 6.28 -12.98
CA CYS A 121 3.83 7.59 -13.64
C CYS A 121 5.27 8.04 -13.88
N SER A 122 6.18 7.79 -12.93
CA SER A 122 7.57 8.19 -13.04
C SER A 122 8.32 7.39 -14.11
N ARG A 123 8.06 6.08 -14.22
CA ARG A 123 8.58 5.23 -15.30
C ARG A 123 8.16 5.76 -16.66
N LEU A 124 6.89 6.13 -16.80
CA LEU A 124 6.38 6.73 -18.03
C LEU A 124 7.08 8.07 -18.33
N LEU A 125 7.25 8.92 -17.32
CA LEU A 125 7.92 10.21 -17.50
C LEU A 125 9.39 10.08 -17.91
N ILE A 126 10.12 9.14 -17.33
CA ILE A 126 11.52 8.87 -17.68
C ILE A 126 11.63 8.43 -19.14
N GLU A 127 10.77 7.53 -19.59
CA GLU A 127 10.74 7.08 -20.99
C GLU A 127 10.33 8.22 -21.95
N MET A 128 9.39 9.08 -21.56
CA MET A 128 9.02 10.27 -22.33
C MET A 128 10.19 11.27 -22.45
N ARG A 129 10.91 11.52 -21.36
CA ARG A 129 12.11 12.38 -21.35
C ARG A 129 13.18 11.86 -22.31
N ARG A 130 13.39 10.54 -22.33
CA ARG A 130 14.33 9.88 -23.23
C ARG A 130 13.94 10.08 -24.70
N ARG A 131 12.65 10.01 -25.02
CA ARG A 131 12.14 10.19 -26.40
C ARG A 131 12.18 11.62 -26.88
N ILE A 132 11.80 12.57 -26.03
CA ILE A 132 11.79 14.00 -26.35
C ILE A 132 13.20 14.58 -26.33
N GLY A 133 14.15 13.95 -25.61
CA GLY A 133 15.51 14.47 -25.44
C GLY A 133 15.59 15.62 -24.42
N ASN A 134 14.57 15.81 -23.59
CA ASN A 134 14.53 16.87 -22.58
C ASN A 134 14.44 16.27 -21.17
N SER A 135 15.52 16.38 -20.39
CA SER A 135 15.59 15.85 -19.02
C SER A 135 14.73 16.61 -18.00
N LYS A 136 14.37 17.87 -18.30
CA LYS A 136 13.53 18.72 -17.44
C LYS A 136 12.04 18.61 -17.73
N PHE A 137 11.66 17.85 -18.76
CA PHE A 137 10.26 17.67 -19.16
C PHE A 137 9.41 17.18 -17.98
N SER A 138 8.30 17.87 -17.72
CA SER A 138 7.40 17.59 -16.61
C SER A 138 6.24 16.69 -17.00
N PHE A 139 5.67 15.97 -16.02
CA PHE A 139 4.46 15.18 -16.26
C PHE A 139 3.28 16.07 -16.69
N PHE A 140 3.27 17.33 -16.25
CA PHE A 140 2.25 18.30 -16.67
C PHE A 140 2.33 18.52 -18.18
N GLU A 141 3.49 18.90 -18.72
CA GLU A 141 3.69 19.14 -20.17
C GLU A 141 3.27 17.95 -21.05
N MET A 142 3.46 16.73 -20.55
CA MET A 142 3.04 15.48 -21.20
C MET A 142 1.54 15.42 -21.55
N LEU A 143 0.68 16.14 -20.81
CA LEU A 143 -0.78 16.15 -21.02
C LEU A 143 -1.22 17.01 -22.20
N SER A 144 -0.51 16.90 -23.33
CA SER A 144 -0.83 17.56 -24.59
C SER A 144 -1.33 16.55 -25.62
N PRO A 145 -2.42 16.82 -26.35
CA PRO A 145 -2.92 15.94 -27.41
C PRO A 145 -1.86 15.60 -28.47
N VAL A 146 -0.94 16.53 -28.74
CA VAL A 146 0.13 16.37 -29.73
C VAL A 146 1.09 15.24 -29.34
N LEU A 147 1.30 15.03 -28.04
CA LEU A 147 2.21 14.02 -27.50
C LEU A 147 1.51 12.67 -27.25
N PHE A 148 0.25 12.51 -27.65
CA PHE A 148 -0.52 11.32 -27.33
C PHE A 148 0.10 10.03 -27.90
N ASP A 149 0.52 10.04 -29.16
CA ASP A 149 1.16 8.86 -29.76
C ASP A 149 2.52 8.56 -29.11
N ASP A 150 3.28 9.58 -28.71
CA ASP A 150 4.53 9.41 -27.95
C ASP A 150 4.28 8.77 -26.57
N VAL A 151 3.20 9.17 -25.90
CA VAL A 151 2.77 8.57 -24.62
C VAL A 151 2.39 7.11 -24.81
N VAL A 152 1.67 6.77 -25.89
CA VAL A 152 1.32 5.39 -26.23
C VAL A 152 2.58 4.56 -26.49
N MET A 153 3.53 5.09 -27.26
CA MET A 153 4.79 4.39 -27.56
C MET A 153 5.65 4.20 -26.31
N SER A 154 5.68 5.19 -25.43
CA SER A 154 6.36 5.11 -24.13
C SER A 154 5.70 4.06 -23.22
N ALA A 155 4.37 4.05 -23.15
CA ALA A 155 3.62 3.07 -22.38
C ALA A 155 3.86 1.63 -22.87
N LYS A 156 3.94 1.44 -24.19
CA LYS A 156 4.32 0.15 -24.79
C LYS A 156 5.74 -0.26 -24.41
N ALA A 157 6.70 0.66 -24.48
CA ALA A 157 8.09 0.40 -24.13
C ALA A 157 8.23 -0.03 -22.66
N ILE A 158 7.67 0.74 -21.71
CA ILE A 158 7.76 0.40 -20.27
C ILE A 158 6.97 -0.85 -19.88
N SER A 159 5.98 -1.24 -20.68
CA SER A 159 5.22 -2.48 -20.48
C SER A 159 5.86 -3.70 -21.15
N GLY A 160 7.01 -3.52 -21.83
CA GLY A 160 7.73 -4.56 -22.55
C GLY A 160 6.91 -5.13 -23.71
N TYR A 161 6.38 -4.26 -24.57
CA TYR A 161 5.65 -4.67 -25.76
C TYR A 161 6.59 -5.25 -26.82
N ASP A 162 6.30 -6.48 -27.25
CA ASP A 162 6.94 -7.17 -28.36
C ASP A 162 6.08 -7.02 -29.62
N GLY A 163 6.63 -6.35 -30.63
CA GLY A 163 5.94 -6.07 -31.90
C GLY A 163 5.73 -7.29 -32.80
N GLU A 164 6.62 -8.28 -32.70
CA GLU A 164 6.52 -9.52 -33.49
C GLU A 164 5.47 -10.44 -32.90
N LYS A 165 5.57 -10.70 -31.59
CA LYS A 165 4.66 -11.60 -30.88
C LYS A 165 3.32 -10.94 -30.55
N LYS A 166 3.23 -9.61 -30.65
CA LYS A 166 2.08 -8.83 -30.19
C LYS A 166 1.74 -9.14 -28.73
N THR A 167 2.77 -9.23 -27.88
CA THR A 167 2.58 -9.53 -26.45
C THR A 167 3.26 -8.49 -25.56
N TYR A 168 2.78 -8.36 -24.32
CA TYR A 168 3.37 -7.50 -23.30
C TYR A 168 4.05 -8.33 -22.23
N GLN A 169 5.25 -7.96 -21.79
CA GLN A 169 5.85 -8.55 -20.58
C GLN A 169 5.02 -8.22 -19.34
N ALA A 170 4.61 -6.96 -19.19
CA ALA A 170 3.81 -6.46 -18.07
C ALA A 170 2.43 -5.93 -18.53
N PRO A 171 1.49 -6.79 -18.95
CA PRO A 171 0.20 -6.36 -19.50
C PRO A 171 -0.67 -5.62 -18.47
N SER A 172 -0.57 -5.94 -17.18
CA SER A 172 -1.29 -5.20 -16.13
C SER A 172 -0.87 -3.72 -16.05
N LEU A 173 0.43 -3.43 -16.24
CA LEU A 173 0.92 -2.04 -16.26
C LEU A 173 0.29 -1.26 -17.42
N ALA A 174 0.28 -1.86 -18.62
CA ALA A 174 -0.32 -1.27 -19.82
C ALA A 174 -1.81 -0.93 -19.63
N LEU A 175 -2.56 -1.79 -18.92
CA LEU A 175 -3.96 -1.53 -18.57
C LEU A 175 -4.11 -0.39 -17.56
N HIS A 176 -3.37 -0.46 -16.45
CA HIS A 176 -3.51 0.50 -15.36
C HIS A 176 -3.06 1.92 -15.74
N LEU A 177 -2.11 2.06 -16.66
CA LEU A 177 -1.65 3.36 -17.16
C LEU A 177 -2.78 4.16 -17.82
N GLY A 178 -3.65 3.53 -18.61
CA GLY A 178 -4.78 4.22 -19.24
C GLY A 178 -5.73 4.82 -18.20
N THR A 179 -6.10 4.05 -17.18
CA THR A 179 -6.93 4.55 -16.08
C THR A 179 -6.22 5.63 -15.26
N THR A 180 -4.92 5.46 -15.01
CA THR A 180 -4.10 6.41 -14.26
C THR A 180 -4.00 7.75 -14.99
N LEU A 181 -3.74 7.75 -16.29
CA LEU A 181 -3.69 8.96 -17.12
C LEU A 181 -5.02 9.72 -17.09
N GLN A 182 -6.16 9.03 -17.19
CA GLN A 182 -7.47 9.68 -17.08
C GLN A 182 -7.66 10.38 -15.72
N GLN A 183 -7.25 9.71 -14.63
CA GLN A 183 -7.32 10.29 -13.28
C GLN A 183 -6.38 11.49 -13.13
N VAL A 184 -5.18 11.44 -13.71
CA VAL A 184 -4.25 12.56 -13.69
C VAL A 184 -4.77 13.75 -14.49
N CYS A 185 -5.40 13.53 -15.65
CA CYS A 185 -6.04 14.60 -16.42
C CYS A 185 -7.18 15.28 -15.65
N GLU A 186 -8.01 14.49 -14.96
CA GLU A 186 -9.10 15.00 -14.12
C GLU A 186 -8.56 15.82 -12.96
N LEU A 187 -7.56 15.30 -12.26
CA LEU A 187 -6.86 16.01 -11.21
C LEU A 187 -6.27 17.33 -11.73
N THR A 188 -5.59 17.29 -12.87
CA THR A 188 -4.99 18.48 -13.49
C THR A 188 -6.05 19.53 -13.80
N THR A 189 -7.19 19.11 -14.36
CA THR A 189 -8.33 20.00 -14.62
C THR A 189 -8.79 20.67 -13.32
N HIS A 190 -8.93 19.92 -12.23
CA HIS A 190 -9.34 20.49 -10.93
C HIS A 190 -8.28 21.43 -10.34
N LEU A 191 -6.99 21.13 -10.49
CA LEU A 191 -5.90 21.97 -9.98
C LEU A 191 -5.82 23.30 -10.73
N LEU A 192 -6.02 23.27 -12.06
CA LEU A 192 -6.09 24.44 -12.91
C LEU A 192 -7.31 25.32 -12.59
N LEU A 193 -8.49 24.72 -12.42
CA LEU A 193 -9.72 25.46 -12.07
C LEU A 193 -9.69 26.08 -10.67
N LYS A 194 -8.95 25.48 -9.74
CA LYS A 194 -8.76 26.03 -8.39
C LYS A 194 -7.64 27.08 -8.31
N THR A 195 -7.03 27.45 -9.44
CA THR A 195 -5.92 28.42 -9.53
C THR A 195 -4.79 28.08 -8.56
N SER A 196 -4.37 26.80 -8.55
CA SER A 196 -3.29 26.35 -7.68
C SER A 196 -1.99 27.07 -8.07
N PRO A 197 -1.23 27.66 -7.12
CA PRO A 197 -0.06 28.48 -7.44
C PRO A 197 1.08 27.72 -8.14
N GLU A 198 1.15 26.39 -8.00
CA GLU A 198 2.15 25.53 -8.67
C GLU A 198 1.90 25.32 -10.17
N PHE A 199 0.70 25.61 -10.67
CA PHE A 199 0.30 25.29 -12.06
C PHE A 199 -0.19 26.53 -12.83
N LYS A 200 0.46 27.68 -12.60
CA LYS A 200 0.18 28.89 -13.37
C LYS A 200 0.56 28.69 -14.83
N CYS A 201 -0.33 29.11 -15.72
CA CYS A 201 -0.17 29.04 -17.16
C CYS A 201 -0.57 30.39 -17.74
N ASP A 202 0.14 30.86 -18.77
CA ASP A 202 -0.17 32.14 -19.43
C ASP A 202 -1.57 32.12 -20.07
N ASN A 203 -1.98 30.97 -20.61
CA ASN A 203 -3.30 30.76 -21.18
C ASN A 203 -4.00 29.55 -20.52
N LEU A 204 -4.72 29.83 -19.43
CA LEU A 204 -5.46 28.82 -18.66
C LEU A 204 -6.51 28.08 -19.50
N GLU A 205 -7.26 28.79 -20.33
CA GLU A 205 -8.34 28.21 -21.13
C GLU A 205 -7.82 27.24 -22.17
N GLU A 206 -6.79 27.64 -22.93
CA GLU A 206 -6.17 26.76 -23.92
C GLU A 206 -5.55 25.54 -23.24
N ARG A 207 -4.91 25.73 -22.09
CA ARG A 207 -4.33 24.61 -21.35
C ARG A 207 -5.39 23.63 -20.86
N LEU A 208 -6.49 24.11 -20.32
CA LEU A 208 -7.64 23.27 -19.94
C LEU A 208 -8.20 22.49 -21.14
N LYS A 209 -8.29 23.15 -22.31
CA LYS A 209 -8.74 22.53 -23.55
C LYS A 209 -7.79 21.42 -24.01
N GLN A 210 -6.48 21.63 -23.94
CA GLN A 210 -5.47 20.61 -24.24
C GLN A 210 -5.61 19.39 -23.34
N VAL A 211 -5.68 19.58 -22.02
CA VAL A 211 -5.81 18.48 -21.05
C VAL A 211 -7.11 17.69 -21.27
N LYS A 212 -8.23 18.38 -21.54
CA LYS A 212 -9.52 17.74 -21.85
C LYS A 212 -9.47 16.93 -23.15
N ARG A 213 -8.87 17.48 -24.21
CA ARG A 213 -8.66 16.78 -25.49
C ARG A 213 -7.77 15.56 -25.31
N PHE A 214 -6.68 15.67 -24.55
CA PHE A 214 -5.81 14.54 -24.25
C PHE A 214 -6.55 13.46 -23.45
N ARG A 215 -7.34 13.82 -22.42
CA ARG A 215 -8.20 12.87 -21.69
C ARG A 215 -9.15 12.13 -22.64
N PHE A 216 -9.77 12.84 -23.58
CA PHE A 216 -10.66 12.22 -24.57
C PHE A 216 -9.92 11.23 -25.47
N LEU A 217 -8.70 11.54 -25.92
CA LEU A 217 -7.87 10.60 -26.68
C LEU A 217 -7.52 9.35 -25.87
N VAL A 218 -7.15 9.50 -24.60
CA VAL A 218 -6.91 8.36 -23.70
C VAL A 218 -8.20 7.54 -23.53
N GLN A 219 -9.35 8.16 -23.36
CA GLN A 219 -10.61 7.42 -23.19
C GLN A 219 -11.03 6.67 -24.46
N SER A 220 -10.88 7.28 -25.63
CA SER A 220 -11.37 6.74 -26.91
C SER A 220 -10.39 5.77 -27.56
N GLN A 221 -9.09 6.06 -27.55
CA GLN A 221 -8.11 5.32 -28.34
C GLN A 221 -7.23 4.37 -27.54
N TRP A 222 -7.09 4.55 -26.22
CA TRP A 222 -6.21 3.69 -25.42
C TRP A 222 -6.61 2.22 -25.46
N SER A 223 -7.92 1.94 -25.52
CA SER A 223 -8.45 0.59 -25.69
C SER A 223 -7.88 -0.09 -26.94
N ASN A 224 -7.91 0.61 -28.07
CA ASN A 224 -7.50 0.06 -29.36
C ASN A 224 -5.97 -0.03 -29.49
N LYS A 225 -5.25 0.98 -28.97
CA LYS A 225 -3.80 1.09 -29.12
C LYS A 225 -3.02 0.22 -28.12
N VAL A 226 -3.57 -0.04 -26.93
CA VAL A 226 -2.86 -0.67 -25.80
C VAL A 226 -3.71 -1.73 -25.10
N SER A 227 -4.83 -1.34 -24.48
CA SER A 227 -5.49 -2.17 -23.47
C SER A 227 -6.13 -3.46 -24.00
N SER A 228 -6.68 -3.46 -25.22
CA SER A 228 -7.35 -4.65 -25.77
C SER A 228 -6.39 -5.82 -25.88
N LEU A 229 -5.17 -5.57 -26.36
CA LEU A 229 -4.15 -6.59 -26.51
C LEU A 229 -3.55 -7.01 -25.15
N ALA A 230 -3.32 -6.05 -24.25
CA ALA A 230 -2.87 -6.34 -22.90
C ALA A 230 -3.88 -7.22 -22.13
N LEU A 231 -5.18 -6.97 -22.30
CA LEU A 231 -6.23 -7.77 -21.69
C LEU A 231 -6.25 -9.20 -22.26
N LYS A 232 -6.13 -9.36 -23.58
CA LYS A 232 -6.00 -10.69 -24.21
C LYS A 232 -4.82 -11.47 -23.64
N ASN A 233 -3.63 -10.85 -23.55
CA ASN A 233 -2.47 -11.51 -22.95
C ASN A 233 -2.71 -11.93 -21.49
N LEU A 234 -3.41 -11.14 -20.70
CA LEU A 234 -3.73 -11.51 -19.31
C LEU A 234 -4.68 -12.69 -19.24
N VAL A 235 -5.72 -12.69 -20.06
CA VAL A 235 -6.66 -13.81 -20.14
C VAL A 235 -5.94 -15.06 -20.61
N GLU A 236 -5.10 -14.94 -21.65
CA GLU A 236 -4.28 -16.02 -22.19
C GLU A 236 -3.32 -16.61 -21.17
N ARG A 237 -2.56 -15.77 -20.47
CA ARG A 237 -1.69 -16.23 -19.38
C ARG A 237 -2.47 -16.89 -18.26
N LYS A 238 -3.69 -16.43 -17.98
CA LYS A 238 -4.51 -16.99 -16.91
C LYS A 238 -5.01 -18.39 -17.24
N TRP A 239 -5.47 -18.65 -18.47
CA TRP A 239 -5.98 -19.98 -18.83
C TRP A 239 -4.86 -20.96 -19.21
N ASN A 240 -3.70 -20.48 -19.70
CA ASN A 240 -2.51 -21.31 -19.90
C ASN A 240 -1.86 -21.75 -18.58
N LYS A 241 -2.14 -21.07 -17.47
CA LYS A 241 -1.59 -21.44 -16.17
C LYS A 241 -2.41 -22.60 -15.59
N PRO A 242 -1.82 -23.78 -15.35
CA PRO A 242 -2.54 -24.89 -14.73
C PRO A 242 -3.04 -24.47 -13.34
N VAL A 243 -4.30 -24.80 -13.04
CA VAL A 243 -4.86 -24.60 -11.70
C VAL A 243 -4.30 -25.69 -10.80
N ILE A 244 -3.20 -25.38 -10.11
CA ILE A 244 -2.60 -26.28 -9.13
C ILE A 244 -3.43 -26.14 -7.84
N LEU A 245 -4.21 -27.18 -7.54
CA LEU A 245 -4.90 -27.29 -6.25
C LEU A 245 -3.95 -27.95 -5.25
N PRO A 246 -3.84 -27.42 -4.02
CA PRO A 246 -3.04 -28.06 -2.99
C PRO A 246 -3.65 -29.42 -2.63
N LEU A 247 -2.82 -30.46 -2.51
CA LEU A 247 -3.28 -31.76 -2.06
C LEU A 247 -3.66 -31.69 -0.58
N THR A 248 -4.67 -32.44 -0.17
CA THR A 248 -5.06 -32.54 1.25
C THR A 248 -3.89 -32.92 2.15
N LYS A 249 -3.00 -33.80 1.67
CA LYS A 249 -1.78 -34.19 2.38
C LYS A 249 -0.85 -33.01 2.64
N ASP A 250 -0.67 -32.12 1.66
CA ASP A 250 0.18 -30.94 1.80
C ASP A 250 -0.42 -29.94 2.78
N VAL A 251 -1.76 -29.77 2.75
CA VAL A 251 -2.46 -28.90 3.71
C VAL A 251 -2.33 -29.41 5.14
N ILE A 252 -2.43 -30.73 5.35
CA ILE A 252 -2.24 -31.35 6.67
C ILE A 252 -0.79 -31.17 7.12
N LYS A 253 0.19 -31.44 6.25
CA LYS A 253 1.60 -31.26 6.56
C LYS A 253 1.91 -29.80 6.93
N PHE A 254 1.46 -28.86 6.12
CA PHE A 254 1.63 -27.42 6.38
C PHE A 254 1.01 -27.00 7.71
N ARG A 255 -0.19 -27.50 8.04
CA ARG A 255 -0.81 -27.26 9.35
C ARG A 255 0.06 -27.78 10.50
N SER A 256 0.58 -29.01 10.38
CA SER A 256 1.44 -29.62 11.40
C SER A 256 2.72 -28.81 11.59
N ASP A 257 3.37 -28.41 10.51
CA ASP A 257 4.60 -27.61 10.53
C ASP A 257 4.37 -26.23 11.19
N ILE A 258 3.22 -25.59 10.90
CA ILE A 258 2.84 -24.33 11.57
C ILE A 258 2.69 -24.52 13.08
N LEU A 259 2.00 -25.59 13.51
CA LEU A 259 1.77 -25.86 14.93
C LEU A 259 3.08 -26.19 15.66
N GLU A 260 3.97 -26.97 15.05
CA GLU A 260 5.28 -27.28 15.61
C GLU A 260 6.13 -26.00 15.74
N CYS A 261 6.16 -25.17 14.70
CA CYS A 261 6.86 -23.88 14.72
C CYS A 261 6.33 -22.95 15.81
N ALA A 262 5.00 -22.86 15.95
CA ALA A 262 4.35 -22.07 17.00
C ALA A 262 4.74 -22.59 18.39
N ASN A 263 4.58 -23.88 18.65
CA ASN A 263 4.88 -24.49 19.95
C ASN A 263 6.37 -24.34 20.33
N ARG A 264 7.28 -24.51 19.37
CA ARG A 264 8.71 -24.27 19.58
C ARG A 264 8.98 -22.80 19.94
N SER A 265 8.34 -21.87 19.24
CA SER A 265 8.49 -20.43 19.50
C SER A 265 7.93 -20.04 20.87
N VAL A 266 6.78 -20.62 21.27
CA VAL A 266 6.21 -20.45 22.62
C VAL A 266 7.18 -20.96 23.68
N ALA A 267 7.78 -22.13 23.49
CA ALA A 267 8.73 -22.70 24.45
C ALA A 267 10.00 -21.84 24.62
N LEU A 268 10.46 -21.22 23.52
CA LEU A 268 11.59 -20.27 23.56
C LEU A 268 11.20 -18.98 24.29
N LEU A 269 10.07 -18.38 23.93
CA LEU A 269 9.61 -17.12 24.53
C LEU A 269 9.31 -17.26 26.02
N LYS A 270 8.76 -18.41 26.45
CA LYS A 270 8.56 -18.69 27.89
C LYS A 270 9.86 -18.77 28.68
N LYS A 271 10.99 -19.12 28.05
CA LYS A 271 12.31 -19.11 28.68
C LYS A 271 12.95 -17.73 28.62
N GLU A 272 12.86 -17.08 27.46
CA GLU A 272 13.46 -15.78 27.18
C GLU A 272 12.48 -14.89 26.40
N ASN A 273 11.86 -13.93 27.11
CA ASN A 273 10.85 -13.04 26.52
C ASN A 273 11.43 -12.02 25.52
N THR A 274 12.76 -11.92 25.39
CA THR A 274 13.46 -10.94 24.55
C THR A 274 13.86 -11.49 23.17
N ASP A 275 13.61 -12.77 22.88
CA ASP A 275 13.95 -13.36 21.57
C ASP A 275 13.03 -12.83 20.46
N ALA A 276 13.50 -11.81 19.75
CA ALA A 276 12.80 -11.19 18.62
C ALA A 276 12.53 -12.17 17.46
N LYS A 277 13.38 -13.18 17.25
CA LYS A 277 13.19 -14.18 16.19
C LYS A 277 12.06 -15.13 16.54
N ALA A 278 12.03 -15.61 17.79
CA ALA A 278 10.94 -16.45 18.28
C ALA A 278 9.61 -15.68 18.29
N PHE A 279 9.62 -14.40 18.69
CA PHE A 279 8.44 -13.54 18.65
C PHE A 279 7.89 -13.41 17.23
N LYS A 280 8.74 -13.08 16.26
CA LYS A 280 8.33 -12.97 14.85
C LYS A 280 7.79 -14.29 14.29
N LYS A 281 8.45 -15.42 14.57
CA LYS A 281 7.97 -16.74 14.14
C LYS A 281 6.60 -17.08 14.72
N LEU A 282 6.35 -16.73 15.99
CA LEU A 282 5.06 -16.95 16.62
C LEU A 282 3.96 -16.07 16.00
N VAL A 283 4.27 -14.82 15.64
CA VAL A 283 3.37 -13.93 14.89
C VAL A 283 3.02 -14.55 13.52
N ASP A 284 4.04 -14.94 12.75
CA ASP A 284 3.86 -15.51 11.42
C ASP A 284 3.06 -16.83 11.46
N ALA A 285 3.35 -17.70 12.43
CA ALA A 285 2.62 -18.95 12.64
C ALA A 285 1.17 -18.71 13.05
N SER A 286 0.92 -17.78 13.98
CA SER A 286 -0.44 -17.38 14.40
C SER A 286 -1.25 -16.84 13.23
N LEU A 287 -0.65 -15.98 12.41
CA LEU A 287 -1.28 -15.42 11.22
C LEU A 287 -1.59 -16.51 10.19
N ALA A 288 -0.62 -17.35 9.86
CA ALA A 288 -0.77 -18.44 8.89
C ALA A 288 -1.87 -19.42 9.31
N PHE A 289 -1.91 -19.81 10.59
CA PHE A 289 -2.94 -20.71 11.10
C PHE A 289 -4.33 -20.08 11.06
N THR A 290 -4.44 -18.80 11.41
CA THR A 290 -5.73 -18.07 11.37
C THR A 290 -6.26 -17.96 9.95
N ILE A 291 -5.39 -17.67 8.97
CA ILE A 291 -5.72 -17.65 7.53
C ILE A 291 -6.18 -19.02 7.06
N LEU A 292 -5.41 -20.07 7.39
CA LEU A 292 -5.69 -21.43 6.97
C LEU A 292 -7.02 -21.94 7.54
N PHE A 293 -7.28 -21.67 8.82
CA PHE A 293 -8.48 -22.08 9.52
C PHE A 293 -9.73 -21.39 8.96
N ASN A 294 -9.70 -20.06 8.85
CA ASN A 294 -10.86 -19.28 8.38
C ASN A 294 -11.00 -19.27 6.85
N ARG A 295 -10.02 -19.82 6.11
CA ARG A 295 -9.96 -19.78 4.63
C ARG A 295 -10.15 -18.38 4.05
N ARG A 296 -9.62 -17.37 4.75
CA ARG A 296 -9.75 -15.94 4.38
C ARG A 296 -8.54 -15.47 3.58
N ARG A 297 -8.67 -14.32 2.92
CA ARG A 297 -7.51 -13.69 2.28
C ARG A 297 -6.60 -13.11 3.35
N ILE A 298 -5.30 -13.07 3.08
CA ILE A 298 -4.31 -12.48 4.00
C ILE A 298 -4.70 -11.07 4.47
N GLY A 299 -5.23 -10.23 3.57
CA GLY A 299 -5.67 -8.87 3.87
C GLY A 299 -6.89 -8.76 4.78
N ASP A 300 -7.63 -9.85 4.99
CA ASP A 300 -8.75 -9.88 5.93
C ASP A 300 -8.27 -10.11 7.36
N VAL A 301 -7.14 -10.80 7.54
CA VAL A 301 -6.62 -11.21 8.86
C VAL A 301 -5.46 -10.34 9.34
N GLN A 302 -4.49 -10.01 8.47
CA GLN A 302 -3.26 -9.30 8.85
C GLN A 302 -3.50 -7.88 9.39
N TYR A 303 -4.70 -7.32 9.18
CA TYR A 303 -5.05 -5.96 9.57
C TYR A 303 -6.10 -5.90 10.67
N VAL A 304 -6.33 -7.01 11.36
CA VAL A 304 -7.14 -7.01 12.58
C VAL A 304 -6.42 -6.18 13.64
N GLU A 305 -7.13 -5.21 14.21
CA GLU A 305 -6.61 -4.34 15.26
C GLU A 305 -6.61 -5.07 16.61
N ASN A 306 -5.61 -4.82 17.46
CA ASN A 306 -5.56 -5.36 18.81
C ASN A 306 -6.82 -5.02 19.61
N GLU A 307 -7.33 -3.79 19.47
CA GLU A 307 -8.59 -3.38 20.10
C GLU A 307 -9.76 -4.24 19.65
N SER A 308 -9.83 -4.58 18.36
CA SER A 308 -10.89 -5.44 17.82
C SER A 308 -10.77 -6.87 18.37
N TYR A 309 -9.54 -7.37 18.57
CA TYR A 309 -9.30 -8.67 19.19
C TYR A 309 -9.60 -8.67 20.70
N LEU A 310 -9.23 -7.61 21.42
CA LEU A 310 -9.42 -7.52 22.86
C LEU A 310 -10.87 -7.27 23.27
N ARG A 311 -11.68 -6.65 22.40
CA ARG A 311 -13.12 -6.50 22.63
C ARG A 311 -13.74 -7.85 22.95
N ASP A 312 -14.43 -7.87 24.09
CA ASP A 312 -15.10 -9.07 24.55
C ASP A 312 -16.48 -9.13 23.89
N PHE A 313 -16.55 -9.88 22.78
CA PHE A 313 -17.83 -10.18 22.13
C PHE A 313 -18.43 -11.40 22.82
N SER A 314 -18.91 -11.23 24.05
CA SER A 314 -19.82 -12.22 24.64
C SER A 314 -20.96 -12.49 23.65
N ALA A 315 -21.39 -13.75 23.56
CA ALA A 315 -22.26 -14.26 22.50
C ALA A 315 -23.57 -13.45 22.31
N SER A 316 -24.00 -12.66 23.29
CA SER A 316 -25.28 -11.95 23.31
C SER A 316 -25.35 -10.69 22.45
N ASN A 317 -24.24 -10.03 22.13
CA ASN A 317 -24.31 -8.64 21.63
C ASN A 317 -24.35 -8.49 20.10
N GLN A 318 -24.37 -9.59 19.34
CA GLN A 318 -24.14 -9.56 17.88
C GLN A 318 -24.74 -10.79 17.16
N THR A 319 -26.05 -11.02 17.30
CA THR A 319 -26.77 -12.11 16.62
C THR A 319 -26.73 -11.99 15.10
N GLU A 320 -26.78 -10.78 14.55
CA GLU A 320 -26.68 -10.51 13.10
C GLU A 320 -25.40 -11.10 12.47
N PHE A 321 -24.29 -11.12 13.21
CA PHE A 321 -23.03 -11.69 12.74
C PHE A 321 -22.96 -13.22 12.89
N LEU A 322 -23.83 -13.84 13.69
CA LEU A 322 -23.98 -15.30 13.77
C LEU A 322 -24.76 -15.85 12.57
N GLU A 323 -25.59 -15.02 11.93
CA GLU A 323 -26.29 -15.37 10.69
C GLU A 323 -25.35 -15.45 9.49
N LEU A 324 -24.20 -14.77 9.55
CA LEU A 324 -23.15 -14.84 8.52
C LEU A 324 -22.30 -16.11 8.59
N LEU A 325 -22.42 -16.88 9.67
CA LEU A 325 -21.64 -18.10 9.91
C LEU A 325 -22.42 -19.34 9.46
N THR A 326 -21.70 -20.36 9.02
CA THR A 326 -22.28 -21.69 8.81
C THR A 326 -22.70 -22.30 10.15
N GLU A 327 -23.55 -23.33 10.11
CA GLU A 327 -23.97 -24.07 11.31
C GLU A 327 -22.76 -24.63 12.09
N SER A 328 -21.79 -25.20 11.38
CA SER A 328 -20.53 -25.68 11.97
C SER A 328 -19.69 -24.57 12.59
N GLU A 329 -19.56 -23.41 11.94
CA GLU A 329 -18.86 -22.25 12.49
C GLU A 329 -19.56 -21.70 13.74
N ARG A 330 -20.90 -21.69 13.75
CA ARG A 330 -21.71 -21.26 14.89
C ARG A 330 -21.45 -22.14 16.11
N THR A 331 -21.41 -23.46 15.96
CA THR A 331 -21.05 -24.37 17.07
C THR A 331 -19.66 -24.08 17.63
N LEU A 332 -18.70 -23.73 16.76
CA LEU A 332 -17.33 -23.42 17.17
C LEU A 332 -17.24 -22.11 17.98
N THR A 333 -18.17 -21.16 17.80
CA THR A 333 -18.19 -19.92 18.60
C THR A 333 -18.32 -20.14 20.11
N SER A 334 -18.79 -21.32 20.55
CA SER A 334 -18.85 -21.67 21.98
C SER A 334 -17.46 -21.83 22.62
N SER A 335 -16.43 -22.19 21.85
CA SER A 335 -15.05 -22.37 22.34
C SER A 335 -14.03 -21.46 21.65
N TYR A 336 -14.38 -20.88 20.49
CA TYR A 336 -13.49 -20.10 19.66
C TYR A 336 -13.83 -18.63 19.83
N LYS A 337 -12.82 -17.79 20.04
CA LYS A 337 -13.02 -16.36 20.14
C LYS A 337 -13.44 -15.80 18.78
N ARG A 338 -14.56 -15.08 18.76
CA ARG A 338 -15.10 -14.42 17.57
C ARG A 338 -14.66 -12.96 17.55
N VAL A 339 -14.11 -12.52 16.43
CA VAL A 339 -13.72 -11.12 16.20
C VAL A 339 -14.35 -10.63 14.91
N VAL A 340 -14.94 -9.42 14.96
CA VAL A 340 -15.47 -8.74 13.79
C VAL A 340 -14.45 -7.73 13.28
N ALA A 341 -14.11 -7.82 12.00
CA ALA A 341 -13.14 -6.95 11.33
C ALA A 341 -13.70 -6.36 10.02
N GLY A 342 -12.98 -5.42 9.41
CA GLY A 342 -13.38 -4.76 8.17
C GLY A 342 -12.77 -5.40 6.92
N GLY A 343 -13.58 -6.11 6.13
CA GLY A 343 -13.22 -6.67 4.83
C GLY A 343 -13.27 -5.67 3.66
N LYS A 344 -13.17 -6.18 2.43
CA LYS A 344 -13.22 -5.36 1.20
C LYS A 344 -14.55 -4.57 1.11
N GLY A 345 -14.45 -3.28 0.78
CA GLY A 345 -15.61 -2.41 0.62
C GLY A 345 -16.28 -2.00 1.92
N SER A 346 -15.53 -1.99 3.03
CA SER A 346 -16.04 -1.67 4.38
C SER A 346 -17.10 -2.65 4.89
N ARG A 347 -17.17 -3.86 4.31
CA ARG A 347 -18.06 -4.93 4.78
C ARG A 347 -17.48 -5.55 6.04
N ALA A 348 -18.32 -5.78 7.03
CA ALA A 348 -17.91 -6.53 8.21
C ALA A 348 -17.64 -8.00 7.86
N ILE A 349 -16.61 -8.56 8.47
CA ILE A 349 -16.22 -9.96 8.35
C ILE A 349 -16.04 -10.55 9.74
N VAL A 350 -16.34 -11.84 9.87
CA VAL A 350 -16.16 -12.58 11.12
C VAL A 350 -14.94 -13.47 10.98
N ILE A 351 -14.07 -13.43 11.99
CA ILE A 351 -12.86 -14.24 12.11
C ILE A 351 -12.94 -15.02 13.42
N LEU A 352 -12.76 -16.32 13.34
CA LEU A 352 -12.73 -17.23 14.47
C LEU A 352 -11.29 -17.55 14.84
N PHE A 353 -10.97 -17.40 16.12
CA PHE A 353 -9.67 -17.68 16.69
C PHE A 353 -9.74 -18.97 17.53
N PRO A 354 -9.12 -20.06 17.07
CA PRO A 354 -9.05 -21.32 17.81
C PRO A 354 -8.31 -21.18 19.16
N PRO A 355 -8.61 -21.99 20.19
CA PRO A 355 -8.03 -21.86 21.53
C PRO A 355 -6.50 -21.81 21.55
N ASN A 356 -5.83 -22.68 20.78
CA ASN A 356 -4.37 -22.67 20.65
C ASN A 356 -3.84 -21.34 20.09
N VAL A 357 -4.53 -20.74 19.11
CA VAL A 357 -4.15 -19.42 18.58
C VAL A 357 -4.41 -18.32 19.60
N GLN A 358 -5.49 -18.43 20.38
CA GLN A 358 -5.77 -17.48 21.45
C GLN A 358 -4.63 -17.46 22.47
N GLU A 359 -4.12 -18.63 22.87
CA GLU A 359 -2.94 -18.75 23.73
C GLU A 359 -1.71 -18.06 23.11
N TYR A 360 -1.45 -18.30 21.82
CA TYR A 360 -0.32 -17.68 21.11
C TYR A 360 -0.44 -16.15 21.07
N ILE A 361 -1.63 -15.62 20.73
CA ILE A 361 -1.89 -14.18 20.65
C ILE A 361 -1.82 -13.54 22.04
N ASN A 362 -2.36 -14.19 23.07
CA ASN A 362 -2.31 -13.67 24.43
C ASN A 362 -0.86 -13.56 24.92
N LEU A 363 -0.02 -14.58 24.68
CA LEU A 363 1.41 -14.52 24.99
C LEU A 363 2.11 -13.38 24.23
N LEU A 364 1.81 -13.21 22.94
CA LEU A 364 2.37 -12.11 22.14
C LEU A 364 1.98 -10.74 22.72
N LEU A 365 0.73 -10.56 23.14
CA LEU A 365 0.25 -9.32 23.76
C LEU A 365 0.91 -9.06 25.12
N GLU A 366 1.10 -10.09 25.94
CA GLU A 366 1.80 -9.98 27.23
C GLU A 366 3.26 -9.54 27.06
N ILE A 367 4.00 -10.18 26.15
CA ILE A 367 5.39 -9.83 25.87
C ILE A 367 5.48 -8.41 25.33
N ARG A 368 4.55 -8.04 24.44
CA ARG A 368 4.47 -6.70 23.87
C ARG A 368 4.30 -5.62 24.95
N ASN A 369 3.38 -5.83 25.89
CA ASN A 369 3.13 -4.90 26.99
C ASN A 369 4.35 -4.76 27.93
N LYS A 370 5.16 -5.82 28.08
CA LYS A 370 6.38 -5.80 28.92
C LYS A 370 7.58 -5.15 28.23
N THR A 371 7.70 -5.32 26.92
CA THR A 371 8.90 -4.92 26.14
C THR A 371 8.73 -3.60 25.39
N GLY A 372 7.50 -3.09 25.27
CA GLY A 372 7.20 -1.85 24.54
C GLY A 372 7.31 -1.98 23.01
N ILE A 373 7.34 -3.20 22.48
CA ILE A 373 7.44 -3.51 21.04
C ILE A 373 6.12 -3.20 20.30
#